data_AF-A0A5D4XNA4-F1
#
_entry.id   AF-A0A5D4XNA4-F1
#
_cell.length_a   1.000
_cell.length_b   1.000
_cell.length_c   1.000
_cell.angle_alpha   90.00
_cell.angle_beta   90.00
_cell.angle_gamma   90.00
#
_symmetry.space_group_name_H-M   'P 1'
#
loop_
_entity.id
_entity.type
_entity.pdbx_description
1 polymer ?
#
loop_
_entity_poly.entity_id
_entity_poly.type
_entity_poly.pdbx_seq_one_letter_code
_entity_poly.pdbx_strand_id
1 'polypeptide(L)'
;MSIRFPSRAALALAILFSLSYPDATAGESCILADDGTAAESTGGSSAPGSSDAVACGIDNVAGGVGSVAFGLENDAGGNQSTAMGRVNVAAGVGSVAIGFLNTATETNAVAVGQDNTASGARAVAIGRSNTSTAMEASAMGVGNTADGEQSNAFGRNNTAAGQFSSAIGAFNSAVGDRSLAAGFSSEAIGFGAAAIGLDAVAGEDFATAIGAEAFAGYGSFAGGYGSRALGQGAALGQGSFAEGGTSVAIGFDAHAAGDRSVALGQSSVAGGSDSVAVGSNAGADATGSVAIGQNASATGANSVALGAGALADRAWTVSVGSAGFERQIIHVADGTAPTDAVNLRQLEASLASANAYTDAQVAGLGPGGLSEAEVRAIADGGDAATLSAAGTYADAADDATLDAAQDYADTGDATTLDAANAYTDAQIASIAGFDPSALNARMDAFEDRFDDIDRRMHRQDRRIDRQGAMGSAMLNMAINAAGTQSPRGRIAVGAGWQGGESALSIGYGKRVGRTASFSLGGAFSGSEKSAGVGFGIDL
;
A
#
# COMPACT_ATOMS: atom_id res chain seq x y z
N MET A 1 -28.27 104.47 -13.41
CA MET A 1 -29.58 105.12 -13.67
C MET A 1 -30.23 104.41 -14.85
N SER A 2 -31.49 104.02 -14.72
CA SER A 2 -32.20 103.15 -15.66
C SER A 2 -33.14 103.94 -16.58
N ILE A 3 -33.49 103.37 -17.76
CA ILE A 3 -34.84 103.27 -18.38
C ILE A 3 -34.84 103.34 -19.94
N ARG A 4 -35.21 102.19 -20.54
CA ARG A 4 -36.07 101.90 -21.73
C ARG A 4 -35.88 102.57 -23.13
N PHE A 5 -35.85 101.66 -24.13
CA PHE A 5 -36.29 101.79 -25.55
C PHE A 5 -37.75 102.31 -25.69
N PRO A 6 -38.19 102.93 -26.83
CA PRO A 6 -38.25 102.36 -28.21
C PRO A 6 -37.96 103.39 -29.36
N SER A 7 -38.19 103.21 -30.67
CA SER A 7 -38.79 102.15 -31.53
C SER A 7 -38.38 102.24 -33.03
N ARG A 8 -38.28 101.08 -33.69
CA ARG A 8 -38.61 100.70 -35.11
C ARG A 8 -38.33 101.63 -36.34
N ALA A 9 -37.73 100.98 -37.36
CA ALA A 9 -37.87 101.13 -38.83
C ALA A 9 -37.20 102.33 -39.55
N ALA A 10 -36.73 102.24 -40.82
CA ALA A 10 -36.29 101.10 -41.66
C ALA A 10 -35.65 101.62 -42.98
N LEU A 11 -34.55 101.00 -43.47
CA LEU A 11 -34.10 100.80 -44.88
C LEU A 11 -32.63 100.32 -44.81
N ALA A 12 -32.25 99.08 -45.13
CA ALA A 12 -32.40 98.30 -46.37
C ALA A 12 -31.45 98.76 -47.51
N LEU A 13 -30.24 98.19 -47.54
CA LEU A 13 -29.49 97.93 -48.77
C LEU A 13 -28.54 96.74 -48.57
N ALA A 14 -29.10 95.54 -48.52
CA ALA A 14 -28.34 94.29 -48.62
C ALA A 14 -28.45 93.80 -50.07
N ILE A 15 -27.32 93.76 -50.78
CA ILE A 15 -27.24 93.22 -52.14
C ILE A 15 -27.36 91.69 -52.01
N LEU A 16 -28.58 91.18 -52.14
CA LEU A 16 -28.84 89.78 -52.38
C LEU A 16 -28.30 89.43 -53.77
N PHE A 17 -27.13 88.82 -53.80
CA PHE A 17 -26.73 88.00 -54.95
C PHE A 17 -27.67 86.80 -54.97
N SER A 18 -28.76 86.91 -55.73
CA SER A 18 -29.60 85.77 -56.07
C SER A 18 -28.79 84.85 -56.97
N LEU A 19 -28.10 83.88 -56.38
CA LEU A 19 -27.83 82.63 -57.05
C LEU A 19 -29.19 82.06 -57.45
N SER A 20 -29.46 82.07 -58.75
CA SER A 20 -30.66 81.46 -59.32
C SER A 20 -30.50 79.95 -59.26
N TYR A 21 -30.89 79.37 -58.12
CA TYR A 21 -31.11 77.94 -58.01
C TYR A 21 -32.34 77.58 -58.86
N PRO A 22 -32.32 76.45 -59.59
CA PRO A 22 -33.50 75.91 -60.25
C PRO A 22 -34.73 75.86 -59.33
N ASP A 23 -35.85 76.34 -59.84
CA ASP A 23 -37.14 76.26 -59.16
C ASP A 23 -37.56 74.79 -58.99
N ALA A 24 -38.23 74.49 -57.86
CA ALA A 24 -38.74 73.15 -57.61
C ALA A 24 -39.88 72.78 -58.59
N THR A 25 -39.83 71.58 -59.16
CA THR A 25 -40.78 71.11 -60.18
C THR A 25 -41.67 70.00 -59.62
N ALA A 26 -42.99 70.11 -59.81
CA ALA A 26 -43.95 69.09 -59.39
C ALA A 26 -45.07 68.93 -60.41
N GLY A 27 -45.36 67.71 -60.87
CA GLY A 27 -46.41 67.48 -61.85
C GLY A 27 -46.64 66.02 -62.25
N GLU A 28 -47.78 65.75 -62.91
CA GLU A 28 -48.12 64.41 -63.43
C GLU A 28 -47.20 63.99 -64.60
N SER A 29 -46.73 64.96 -65.39
CA SER A 29 -45.69 64.78 -66.43
C SER A 29 -44.59 65.83 -66.28
N CYS A 30 -43.34 65.41 -66.04
CA CYS A 30 -42.25 66.36 -65.82
C CYS A 30 -41.63 66.88 -67.11
N ILE A 31 -42.20 67.98 -67.61
CA ILE A 31 -41.54 68.82 -68.61
C ILE A 31 -40.49 69.67 -67.89
N LEU A 32 -39.22 69.26 -67.95
CA LEU A 32 -38.09 69.95 -67.31
C LEU A 32 -37.71 71.31 -67.96
N ALA A 33 -38.58 71.85 -68.82
CA ALA A 33 -38.44 73.12 -69.50
C ALA A 33 -39.73 73.92 -69.25
N ASP A 34 -39.77 74.61 -68.12
CA ASP A 34 -40.89 75.47 -67.73
C ASP A 34 -40.99 76.68 -68.68
N ASP A 35 -42.18 76.89 -69.25
CA ASP A 35 -42.53 78.12 -69.99
C ASP A 35 -43.31 79.14 -69.13
N GLY A 36 -43.51 78.81 -67.85
CA GLY A 36 -44.13 79.66 -66.83
C GLY A 36 -45.65 79.64 -66.82
N THR A 37 -46.32 78.69 -67.53
CA THR A 37 -47.76 78.78 -67.79
C THR A 37 -48.66 77.60 -67.36
N ALA A 38 -48.21 76.70 -66.48
CA ALA A 38 -49.12 75.77 -65.79
C ALA A 38 -48.68 75.38 -64.36
N ALA A 39 -49.64 75.35 -63.43
CA ALA A 39 -49.50 74.58 -62.20
C ALA A 39 -49.88 73.12 -62.50
N GLU A 40 -48.90 72.27 -62.77
CA GLU A 40 -49.01 70.86 -63.22
C GLU A 40 -49.63 69.87 -62.20
N SER A 41 -50.35 70.36 -61.18
CA SER A 41 -50.89 69.55 -60.08
C SER A 41 -52.29 69.00 -60.40
N THR A 42 -52.38 68.08 -61.36
CA THR A 42 -53.56 67.22 -61.57
C THR A 42 -53.45 65.89 -60.82
N GLY A 43 -52.23 65.40 -60.61
CA GLY A 43 -51.93 64.11 -59.96
C GLY A 43 -51.53 64.19 -58.48
N GLY A 44 -51.74 65.30 -57.76
CA GLY A 44 -51.49 65.38 -56.31
C GLY A 44 -50.02 65.47 -55.86
N SER A 45 -49.04 65.29 -56.76
CA SER A 45 -47.62 65.44 -56.43
C SER A 45 -47.24 66.86 -55.96
N SER A 46 -46.28 66.95 -55.03
CA SER A 46 -45.83 68.19 -54.38
C SER A 46 -44.31 68.22 -54.12
N ALA A 47 -43.68 69.38 -54.25
CA ALA A 47 -42.24 69.58 -54.01
C ALA A 47 -41.96 70.75 -53.03
N PRO A 48 -42.36 70.63 -51.74
CA PRO A 48 -42.22 71.72 -50.77
C PRO A 48 -40.77 72.04 -50.37
N GLY A 49 -39.78 71.23 -50.77
CA GLY A 49 -38.35 71.47 -50.51
C GLY A 49 -37.80 72.80 -51.06
N SER A 50 -38.54 73.47 -51.96
CA SER A 50 -38.34 74.84 -52.47
C SER A 50 -37.06 75.17 -53.27
N SER A 51 -36.00 74.38 -53.19
CA SER A 51 -34.81 74.49 -54.06
C SER A 51 -34.46 73.12 -54.63
N ASP A 52 -34.31 73.03 -55.95
CA ASP A 52 -33.82 71.85 -56.69
C ASP A 52 -34.64 70.54 -56.49
N ALA A 53 -35.83 70.62 -55.89
CA ALA A 53 -36.68 69.47 -55.60
C ALA A 53 -37.55 69.10 -56.83
N VAL A 54 -37.71 67.80 -57.10
CA VAL A 54 -38.45 67.27 -58.26
C VAL A 54 -39.45 66.21 -57.81
N ALA A 55 -40.76 66.42 -58.04
CA ALA A 55 -41.83 65.47 -57.71
C ALA A 55 -42.67 65.10 -58.95
N CYS A 56 -42.50 63.88 -59.47
CA CYS A 56 -43.04 63.47 -60.76
C CYS A 56 -44.03 62.32 -60.68
N GLY A 57 -45.20 62.46 -61.32
CA GLY A 57 -46.25 61.45 -61.38
C GLY A 57 -47.38 61.72 -60.38
N ILE A 58 -47.87 60.69 -59.71
CA ILE A 58 -49.07 60.76 -58.85
C ILE A 58 -48.72 60.66 -57.35
N ASP A 59 -49.24 61.58 -56.54
CA ASP A 59 -49.14 61.62 -55.08
C ASP A 59 -47.71 61.52 -54.50
N ASN A 60 -46.71 62.05 -55.22
CA ASN A 60 -45.32 62.08 -54.75
C ASN A 60 -45.02 63.32 -53.90
N VAL A 61 -44.14 63.19 -52.91
CA VAL A 61 -43.68 64.28 -52.04
C VAL A 61 -42.17 64.42 -52.14
N ALA A 62 -41.67 65.48 -52.77
CA ALA A 62 -40.25 65.86 -52.74
C ALA A 62 -40.04 66.86 -51.58
N GLY A 63 -39.95 66.32 -50.37
CA GLY A 63 -39.98 67.10 -49.12
C GLY A 63 -38.67 67.83 -48.80
N GLY A 64 -37.53 67.22 -49.11
CA GLY A 64 -36.21 67.80 -48.83
C GLY A 64 -35.68 68.73 -49.92
N VAL A 65 -34.71 69.56 -49.57
CA VAL A 65 -33.93 70.37 -50.53
C VAL A 65 -33.17 69.45 -51.48
N GLY A 66 -33.29 69.66 -52.79
CA GLY A 66 -32.66 68.81 -53.81
C GLY A 66 -33.13 67.36 -53.83
N SER A 67 -34.34 67.08 -53.31
CA SER A 67 -34.91 65.72 -53.29
C SER A 67 -35.59 65.35 -54.61
N VAL A 68 -35.60 64.07 -54.95
CA VAL A 68 -36.22 63.54 -56.18
C VAL A 68 -37.24 62.47 -55.82
N ALA A 69 -38.52 62.71 -56.12
CA ALA A 69 -39.60 61.74 -56.00
C ALA A 69 -40.18 61.45 -57.40
N PHE A 70 -40.24 60.19 -57.85
CA PHE A 70 -40.74 59.83 -59.19
C PHE A 70 -41.60 58.56 -59.19
N GLY A 71 -42.86 58.66 -59.64
CA GLY A 71 -43.75 57.53 -59.89
C GLY A 71 -45.11 57.69 -59.19
N LEU A 72 -45.43 56.80 -58.26
CA LEU A 72 -46.69 56.79 -57.51
C LEU A 72 -46.44 56.74 -55.99
N GLU A 73 -47.01 57.67 -55.22
CA GLU A 73 -47.01 57.65 -53.74
C GLU A 73 -45.60 57.61 -53.09
N ASN A 74 -44.58 58.21 -53.71
CA ASN A 74 -43.22 58.22 -53.14
C ASN A 74 -42.97 59.45 -52.26
N ASP A 75 -42.34 59.27 -51.09
CA ASP A 75 -41.95 60.34 -50.16
C ASP A 75 -40.42 60.45 -50.09
N ALA A 76 -39.86 61.49 -50.70
CA ALA A 76 -38.46 61.89 -50.63
C ALA A 76 -38.27 63.03 -49.59
N GLY A 77 -38.64 62.75 -48.34
CA GLY A 77 -38.62 63.72 -47.24
C GLY A 77 -37.23 64.23 -46.84
N GLY A 78 -36.16 63.47 -47.09
CA GLY A 78 -34.80 63.86 -46.73
C GLY A 78 -34.16 64.86 -47.71
N ASN A 79 -33.30 65.76 -47.24
CA ASN A 79 -32.48 66.60 -48.12
C ASN A 79 -31.59 65.72 -49.01
N GLN A 80 -31.52 66.01 -50.31
CA GLN A 80 -30.80 65.23 -51.33
C GLN A 80 -31.23 63.75 -51.41
N SER A 81 -32.42 63.41 -50.93
CA SER A 81 -32.95 62.05 -50.99
C SER A 81 -33.52 61.71 -52.37
N THR A 82 -33.69 60.43 -52.67
CA THR A 82 -34.26 59.95 -53.94
C THR A 82 -35.24 58.80 -53.69
N ALA A 83 -36.52 59.01 -53.97
CA ALA A 83 -37.57 58.01 -53.87
C ALA A 83 -38.21 57.74 -55.26
N MET A 84 -38.00 56.55 -55.86
CA MET A 84 -38.45 56.28 -57.23
C MET A 84 -39.17 54.94 -57.39
N GLY A 85 -40.34 54.95 -58.01
CA GLY A 85 -41.17 53.77 -58.27
C GLY A 85 -42.56 53.91 -57.63
N ARG A 86 -42.91 53.02 -56.71
CA ARG A 86 -44.22 53.04 -56.02
C ARG A 86 -44.10 52.90 -54.50
N VAL A 87 -44.71 53.80 -53.73
CA VAL A 87 -44.79 53.73 -52.25
C VAL A 87 -43.39 53.58 -51.61
N ASN A 88 -42.41 54.37 -52.05
CA ASN A 88 -41.07 54.36 -51.44
C ASN A 88 -40.91 55.58 -50.50
N VAL A 89 -40.22 55.40 -49.38
CA VAL A 89 -39.93 56.44 -48.39
C VAL A 89 -38.42 56.62 -48.25
N ALA A 90 -37.90 57.80 -48.59
CA ALA A 90 -36.51 58.21 -48.44
C ALA A 90 -36.43 59.42 -47.50
N ALA A 91 -36.59 59.17 -46.20
CA ALA A 91 -36.69 60.23 -45.19
C ALA A 91 -35.32 60.73 -44.69
N GLY A 92 -34.27 59.94 -44.84
CA GLY A 92 -32.91 60.30 -44.41
C GLY A 92 -32.20 61.26 -45.36
N VAL A 93 -31.27 62.07 -44.85
CA VAL A 93 -30.44 62.96 -45.69
C VAL A 93 -29.57 62.12 -46.62
N GLY A 94 -29.62 62.39 -47.93
CA GLY A 94 -28.91 61.61 -48.95
C GLY A 94 -29.34 60.15 -49.05
N SER A 95 -30.54 59.81 -48.57
CA SER A 95 -31.08 58.44 -48.61
C SER A 95 -31.71 58.11 -49.98
N VAL A 96 -31.75 56.82 -50.32
CA VAL A 96 -32.23 56.34 -51.63
C VAL A 96 -33.22 55.20 -51.42
N ALA A 97 -34.44 55.32 -51.93
CA ALA A 97 -35.49 54.31 -51.87
C ALA A 97 -36.07 54.05 -53.29
N ILE A 98 -35.69 52.94 -53.95
CA ILE A 98 -36.03 52.70 -55.36
C ILE A 98 -36.74 51.35 -55.55
N GLY A 99 -37.93 51.36 -56.13
CA GLY A 99 -38.68 50.18 -56.56
C GLY A 99 -40.12 50.18 -56.03
N PHE A 100 -40.52 49.17 -55.24
CA PHE A 100 -41.83 49.12 -54.59
C PHE A 100 -41.70 48.91 -53.07
N LEU A 101 -42.33 49.76 -52.26
CA LEU A 101 -42.41 49.59 -50.79
C LEU A 101 -41.05 49.64 -50.07
N ASN A 102 -40.07 50.38 -50.58
CA ASN A 102 -38.76 50.50 -49.92
C ASN A 102 -38.77 51.67 -48.93
N THR A 103 -38.14 51.49 -47.77
CA THR A 103 -38.05 52.48 -46.69
C THR A 103 -36.59 52.71 -46.31
N ALA A 104 -36.10 53.94 -46.47
CA ALA A 104 -34.76 54.40 -46.10
C ALA A 104 -34.88 55.61 -45.16
N THR A 105 -34.79 55.39 -43.84
CA THR A 105 -35.10 56.44 -42.86
C THR A 105 -33.89 57.26 -42.40
N GLU A 106 -32.69 56.71 -42.52
CA GLU A 106 -31.49 57.27 -41.93
C GLU A 106 -30.52 57.89 -42.94
N THR A 107 -29.57 58.68 -42.43
CA THR A 107 -28.59 59.40 -43.26
C THR A 107 -27.80 58.44 -44.15
N ASN A 108 -27.81 58.69 -45.46
CA ASN A 108 -27.22 57.86 -46.52
C ASN A 108 -27.69 56.39 -46.54
N ALA A 109 -28.86 56.08 -45.98
CA ALA A 109 -29.46 54.75 -46.09
C ALA A 109 -29.93 54.46 -47.54
N VAL A 110 -29.78 53.22 -48.00
CA VAL A 110 -30.11 52.78 -49.37
C VAL A 110 -31.02 51.55 -49.33
N ALA A 111 -32.25 51.67 -49.82
CA ALA A 111 -33.22 50.59 -49.92
C ALA A 111 -33.68 50.42 -51.40
N VAL A 112 -33.36 49.29 -52.04
CA VAL A 112 -33.60 49.11 -53.49
C VAL A 112 -34.21 47.74 -53.82
N GLY A 113 -35.36 47.75 -54.49
CA GLY A 113 -36.06 46.56 -54.98
C GLY A 113 -37.52 46.52 -54.52
N GLN A 114 -37.89 45.50 -53.76
CA GLN A 114 -39.22 45.36 -53.18
C GLN A 114 -39.14 45.25 -51.65
N ASP A 115 -39.94 46.02 -50.90
CA ASP A 115 -40.23 45.76 -49.48
C ASP A 115 -38.96 45.81 -48.57
N ASN A 116 -37.92 46.55 -48.97
CA ASN A 116 -36.67 46.63 -48.19
C ASN A 116 -36.71 47.78 -47.17
N THR A 117 -36.18 47.56 -45.98
CA THR A 117 -36.05 48.56 -44.91
C THR A 117 -34.58 48.79 -44.57
N ALA A 118 -34.07 49.99 -44.84
CA ALA A 118 -32.76 50.47 -44.40
C ALA A 118 -32.94 51.59 -43.35
N SER A 119 -32.89 51.23 -42.08
CA SER A 119 -33.17 52.13 -40.95
C SER A 119 -31.96 52.44 -40.07
N GLY A 120 -30.76 51.96 -40.45
CA GLY A 120 -29.50 52.40 -39.87
C GLY A 120 -28.78 53.45 -40.73
N ALA A 121 -27.96 54.30 -40.10
CA ALA A 121 -27.15 55.28 -40.83
C ALA A 121 -26.13 54.58 -41.74
N ARG A 122 -26.11 54.95 -43.02
CA ARG A 122 -25.33 54.30 -44.10
C ARG A 122 -25.67 52.80 -44.29
N ALA A 123 -26.84 52.35 -43.85
CA ALA A 123 -27.29 50.97 -44.05
C ALA A 123 -27.74 50.73 -45.50
N VAL A 124 -27.59 49.50 -45.98
CA VAL A 124 -27.93 49.07 -47.34
C VAL A 124 -28.87 47.88 -47.28
N ALA A 125 -30.01 47.93 -47.97
CA ALA A 125 -31.00 46.87 -48.06
C ALA A 125 -31.46 46.68 -49.52
N ILE A 126 -30.94 45.67 -50.22
CA ILE A 126 -31.13 45.50 -51.67
C ILE A 126 -31.72 44.13 -52.02
N GLY A 127 -32.84 44.12 -52.75
CA GLY A 127 -33.49 42.92 -53.26
C GLY A 127 -34.96 42.85 -52.88
N ARG A 128 -35.41 41.80 -52.17
CA ARG A 128 -36.78 41.67 -51.68
C ARG A 128 -36.86 41.42 -50.17
N SER A 129 -37.64 42.22 -49.45
CA SER A 129 -37.94 42.01 -48.02
C SER A 129 -36.69 41.96 -47.13
N ASN A 130 -35.63 42.71 -47.45
CA ASN A 130 -34.42 42.78 -46.62
C ASN A 130 -34.53 43.91 -45.60
N THR A 131 -33.95 43.69 -44.41
CA THR A 131 -33.99 44.63 -43.28
C THR A 131 -32.57 44.89 -42.80
N SER A 132 -32.16 46.15 -42.75
CA SER A 132 -30.86 46.61 -42.23
C SER A 132 -31.09 47.72 -41.22
N THR A 133 -31.02 47.42 -39.92
CA THR A 133 -31.41 48.36 -38.84
C THR A 133 -30.22 49.08 -38.22
N ALA A 134 -29.02 48.51 -38.28
CA ALA A 134 -27.83 49.06 -37.64
C ALA A 134 -26.96 49.92 -38.55
N MET A 135 -26.07 50.72 -37.94
CA MET A 135 -25.13 51.57 -38.67
C MET A 135 -24.21 50.73 -39.58
N GLU A 136 -24.04 51.17 -40.83
CA GLU A 136 -23.25 50.48 -41.88
C GLU A 136 -23.69 49.02 -42.17
N ALA A 137 -24.84 48.57 -41.68
CA ALA A 137 -25.33 47.21 -41.89
C ALA A 137 -25.81 46.99 -43.35
N SER A 138 -25.47 45.84 -43.93
CA SER A 138 -25.75 45.53 -45.34
C SER A 138 -26.50 44.21 -45.50
N ALA A 139 -27.76 44.27 -45.93
CA ALA A 139 -28.60 43.11 -46.25
C ALA A 139 -28.88 43.06 -47.76
N MET A 140 -28.55 41.94 -48.43
CA MET A 140 -28.71 41.81 -49.88
C MET A 140 -29.28 40.45 -50.29
N GLY A 141 -30.33 40.45 -51.10
CA GLY A 141 -30.98 39.26 -51.64
C GLY A 141 -32.45 39.18 -51.26
N VAL A 142 -32.87 38.14 -50.54
CA VAL A 142 -34.28 37.92 -50.18
C VAL A 142 -34.45 37.63 -48.68
N GLY A 143 -35.18 38.46 -47.95
CA GLY A 143 -35.58 38.17 -46.57
C GLY A 143 -34.45 38.22 -45.54
N ASN A 144 -33.31 38.87 -45.84
CA ASN A 144 -32.17 38.92 -44.93
C ASN A 144 -32.33 40.04 -43.89
N THR A 145 -31.77 39.83 -42.70
CA THR A 145 -31.78 40.78 -41.58
C THR A 145 -30.35 41.09 -41.14
N ALA A 146 -29.96 42.37 -41.14
CA ALA A 146 -28.66 42.86 -40.70
C ALA A 146 -28.86 43.87 -39.55
N ASP A 147 -28.80 43.37 -38.32
CA ASP A 147 -29.10 44.10 -37.08
C ASP A 147 -27.85 44.41 -36.25
N GLY A 148 -26.69 43.82 -36.59
CA GLY A 148 -25.40 44.21 -36.00
C GLY A 148 -24.79 45.43 -36.70
N GLU A 149 -24.14 46.32 -35.96
CA GLU A 149 -23.34 47.40 -36.56
C GLU A 149 -22.23 46.80 -37.44
N GLN A 150 -22.07 47.34 -38.65
CA GLN A 150 -21.15 46.84 -39.69
C GLN A 150 -21.36 45.36 -40.06
N SER A 151 -22.57 44.82 -39.84
CA SER A 151 -22.92 43.43 -40.19
C SER A 151 -23.31 43.26 -41.66
N ASN A 152 -23.17 42.03 -42.17
CA ASN A 152 -23.47 41.67 -43.56
C ASN A 152 -24.39 40.44 -43.63
N ALA A 153 -25.57 40.56 -44.26
CA ALA A 153 -26.53 39.46 -44.42
C ALA A 153 -26.87 39.24 -45.90
N PHE A 154 -26.20 38.28 -46.56
CA PHE A 154 -26.22 38.12 -48.01
C PHE A 154 -26.79 36.76 -48.46
N GLY A 155 -27.80 36.80 -49.33
CA GLY A 155 -28.42 35.61 -49.92
C GLY A 155 -29.91 35.51 -49.59
N ARG A 156 -30.36 34.47 -48.89
CA ARG A 156 -31.78 34.29 -48.53
C ARG A 156 -32.02 33.95 -47.06
N ASN A 157 -32.83 34.76 -46.36
CA ASN A 157 -33.23 34.55 -44.97
C ASN A 157 -32.04 34.40 -44.00
N ASN A 158 -30.94 35.11 -44.23
CA ASN A 158 -29.82 35.14 -43.29
C ASN A 158 -30.04 36.22 -42.22
N THR A 159 -29.57 35.97 -41.00
CA THR A 159 -29.59 36.92 -39.88
C THR A 159 -28.16 37.21 -39.44
N ALA A 160 -27.73 38.47 -39.49
CA ALA A 160 -26.45 38.94 -38.98
C ALA A 160 -26.72 39.94 -37.84
N ALA A 161 -26.66 39.46 -36.59
CA ALA A 161 -27.07 40.22 -35.41
C ALA A 161 -25.89 40.73 -34.57
N GLY A 162 -24.73 40.05 -34.63
CA GLY A 162 -23.52 40.50 -33.92
C GLY A 162 -22.82 41.68 -34.59
N GLN A 163 -22.12 42.51 -33.82
CA GLN A 163 -21.28 43.58 -34.37
C GLN A 163 -20.19 42.99 -35.27
N PHE A 164 -19.96 43.56 -36.46
CA PHE A 164 -19.04 43.00 -37.48
C PHE A 164 -19.37 41.57 -37.96
N SER A 165 -20.56 41.04 -37.68
CA SER A 165 -20.94 39.67 -38.08
C SER A 165 -21.20 39.56 -39.58
N SER A 166 -21.09 38.35 -40.14
CA SER A 166 -21.42 38.07 -41.54
C SER A 166 -22.18 36.77 -41.69
N ALA A 167 -23.38 36.82 -42.28
CA ALA A 167 -24.24 35.68 -42.57
C ALA A 167 -24.45 35.54 -44.09
N ILE A 168 -23.90 34.49 -44.72
CA ILE A 168 -23.76 34.39 -46.18
C ILE A 168 -24.28 33.05 -46.70
N GLY A 169 -25.32 33.07 -47.53
CA GLY A 169 -25.90 31.87 -48.15
C GLY A 169 -27.41 31.81 -47.94
N ALA A 170 -27.92 30.78 -47.28
CA ALA A 170 -29.33 30.70 -46.93
C ALA A 170 -29.60 30.24 -45.48
N PHE A 171 -30.56 30.87 -44.79
CA PHE A 171 -30.97 30.53 -43.42
C PHE A 171 -29.86 30.58 -42.36
N ASN A 172 -28.73 31.26 -42.62
CA ASN A 172 -27.62 31.29 -41.66
C ASN A 172 -27.86 32.33 -40.56
N SER A 173 -27.34 32.07 -39.35
CA SER A 173 -27.47 32.93 -38.18
C SER A 173 -26.10 33.27 -37.60
N ALA A 174 -25.65 34.52 -37.76
CA ALA A 174 -24.41 35.04 -37.20
C ALA A 174 -24.74 35.97 -36.02
N VAL A 175 -24.82 35.39 -34.82
CA VAL A 175 -25.28 36.07 -33.60
C VAL A 175 -24.13 36.71 -32.84
N GLY A 176 -22.98 36.04 -32.78
CA GLY A 176 -21.82 36.53 -32.03
C GLY A 176 -21.13 37.73 -32.70
N ASP A 177 -20.53 38.60 -31.91
CA ASP A 177 -19.69 39.68 -32.43
C ASP A 177 -18.50 39.10 -33.21
N ARG A 178 -18.19 39.68 -34.38
CA ARG A 178 -17.16 39.22 -35.33
C ARG A 178 -17.37 37.79 -35.83
N SER A 179 -18.59 37.26 -35.74
CA SER A 179 -18.90 35.90 -36.18
C SER A 179 -19.11 35.78 -37.69
N LEU A 180 -18.92 34.58 -38.23
CA LEU A 180 -19.19 34.22 -39.62
C LEU A 180 -20.08 32.97 -39.67
N ALA A 181 -21.27 33.08 -40.26
CA ALA A 181 -22.15 31.95 -40.56
C ALA A 181 -22.34 31.84 -42.08
N ALA A 182 -21.76 30.81 -42.70
CA ALA A 182 -21.74 30.66 -44.16
C ALA A 182 -22.22 29.28 -44.63
N GLY A 183 -23.10 29.25 -45.62
CA GLY A 183 -23.63 28.01 -46.21
C GLY A 183 -25.14 27.93 -46.15
N PHE A 184 -25.68 26.87 -45.56
CA PHE A 184 -27.11 26.66 -45.38
C PHE A 184 -27.40 26.31 -43.92
N SER A 185 -28.26 27.08 -43.23
CA SER A 185 -28.68 26.77 -41.85
C SER A 185 -27.49 26.67 -40.86
N SER A 186 -26.39 27.38 -41.14
CA SER A 186 -25.23 27.45 -40.22
C SER A 186 -25.46 28.48 -39.11
N GLU A 187 -24.93 28.20 -37.92
CA GLU A 187 -25.13 29.01 -36.71
C GLU A 187 -23.78 29.33 -36.04
N ALA A 188 -23.45 30.62 -35.94
CA ALA A 188 -22.26 31.12 -35.27
C ALA A 188 -22.69 31.99 -34.08
N ILE A 189 -22.65 31.39 -32.88
CA ILE A 189 -23.25 31.95 -31.66
C ILE A 189 -22.24 32.80 -30.88
N GLY A 190 -21.02 32.29 -30.70
CA GLY A 190 -20.00 32.90 -29.85
C GLY A 190 -19.24 34.06 -30.49
N PHE A 191 -18.54 34.82 -29.65
CA PHE A 191 -17.61 35.86 -30.06
C PHE A 191 -16.53 35.29 -30.98
N GLY A 192 -16.36 35.87 -32.17
CA GLY A 192 -15.38 35.41 -33.16
C GLY A 192 -15.62 34.00 -33.69
N ALA A 193 -16.81 33.44 -33.49
CA ALA A 193 -17.15 32.09 -33.94
C ALA A 193 -17.33 32.02 -35.47
N ALA A 194 -16.91 30.91 -36.09
CA ALA A 194 -17.04 30.68 -37.53
C ALA A 194 -17.71 29.33 -37.82
N ALA A 195 -18.92 29.37 -38.36
CA ALA A 195 -19.67 28.20 -38.82
C ALA A 195 -19.78 28.21 -40.35
N ILE A 196 -19.24 27.18 -41.01
CA ILE A 196 -19.17 27.10 -42.48
C ILE A 196 -19.63 25.72 -42.95
N GLY A 197 -20.88 25.61 -43.41
CA GLY A 197 -21.43 24.34 -43.88
C GLY A 197 -22.95 24.30 -44.00
N LEU A 198 -23.48 23.09 -44.20
CA LEU A 198 -24.89 22.76 -43.98
C LEU A 198 -25.07 22.40 -42.50
N ASP A 199 -25.91 23.11 -41.76
CA ASP A 199 -26.17 22.82 -40.33
C ASP A 199 -24.88 22.77 -39.46
N ALA A 200 -23.88 23.58 -39.82
CA ALA A 200 -22.65 23.76 -39.05
C ALA A 200 -22.91 24.67 -37.85
N VAL A 201 -22.43 24.31 -36.66
CA VAL A 201 -22.66 25.04 -35.41
C VAL A 201 -21.33 25.36 -34.72
N ALA A 202 -21.02 26.65 -34.62
CA ALA A 202 -19.95 27.18 -33.80
C ALA A 202 -20.58 27.82 -32.55
N GLY A 203 -20.78 26.99 -31.52
CA GLY A 203 -21.74 27.24 -30.44
C GLY A 203 -21.23 28.15 -29.31
N GLU A 204 -19.93 28.42 -29.25
CA GLU A 204 -19.28 29.18 -28.18
C GLU A 204 -18.14 30.06 -28.71
N ASP A 205 -17.55 30.88 -27.84
CA ASP A 205 -16.51 31.85 -28.22
C ASP A 205 -15.29 31.17 -28.87
N PHE A 206 -14.78 31.80 -29.92
CA PHE A 206 -13.65 31.35 -30.75
C PHE A 206 -13.81 29.95 -31.39
N ALA A 207 -15.02 29.37 -31.37
CA ALA A 207 -15.31 28.10 -32.01
C ALA A 207 -15.24 28.20 -33.54
N THR A 208 -14.65 27.20 -34.21
CA THR A 208 -14.61 27.12 -35.68
C THR A 208 -15.14 25.76 -36.15
N ALA A 209 -16.32 25.74 -36.76
CA ALA A 209 -16.96 24.56 -37.34
C ALA A 209 -16.99 24.67 -38.87
N ILE A 210 -16.32 23.76 -39.57
CA ILE A 210 -16.21 23.73 -41.04
C ILE A 210 -16.58 22.34 -41.56
N GLY A 211 -17.71 22.25 -42.24
CA GLY A 211 -18.27 20.99 -42.74
C GLY A 211 -19.75 20.89 -42.44
N ALA A 212 -20.46 20.04 -43.19
CA ALA A 212 -21.86 19.78 -42.91
C ALA A 212 -22.01 19.03 -41.57
N GLU A 213 -22.96 19.44 -40.73
CA GLU A 213 -23.20 18.89 -39.38
C GLU A 213 -22.01 19.00 -38.41
N ALA A 214 -21.01 19.86 -38.71
CA ALA A 214 -19.86 20.07 -37.84
C ALA A 214 -20.24 20.88 -36.58
N PHE A 215 -19.78 20.47 -35.41
CA PHE A 215 -20.04 21.14 -34.12
C PHE A 215 -18.72 21.50 -33.41
N ALA A 216 -18.54 22.78 -33.08
CA ALA A 216 -17.41 23.27 -32.29
C ALA A 216 -17.90 24.01 -31.03
N GLY A 217 -17.42 23.59 -29.86
CA GLY A 217 -17.52 24.28 -28.57
C GLY A 217 -16.38 25.28 -28.33
N TYR A 218 -16.26 25.78 -27.10
CA TYR A 218 -15.35 26.89 -26.74
C TYR A 218 -13.90 26.70 -27.23
N GLY A 219 -13.39 27.66 -27.99
CA GLY A 219 -12.00 27.70 -28.47
C GLY A 219 -11.57 26.49 -29.30
N SER A 220 -12.52 25.74 -29.85
CA SER A 220 -12.27 24.46 -30.53
C SER A 220 -12.39 24.56 -32.05
N PHE A 221 -11.83 23.58 -32.75
CA PHE A 221 -11.93 23.45 -34.20
C PHE A 221 -12.58 22.11 -34.58
N ALA A 222 -13.67 22.13 -35.35
CA ALA A 222 -14.29 20.96 -35.93
C ALA A 222 -14.26 21.07 -37.47
N GLY A 223 -13.62 20.12 -38.14
CA GLY A 223 -13.42 20.10 -39.59
C GLY A 223 -13.82 18.76 -40.22
N GLY A 224 -14.90 18.73 -40.98
CA GLY A 224 -15.40 17.54 -41.68
C GLY A 224 -16.87 17.22 -41.37
N TYR A 225 -17.46 16.34 -42.18
CA TYR A 225 -18.86 15.93 -42.04
C TYR A 225 -19.14 15.31 -40.67
N GLY A 226 -20.09 15.86 -39.91
CA GLY A 226 -20.45 15.37 -38.58
C GLY A 226 -19.29 15.40 -37.56
N SER A 227 -18.25 16.19 -37.80
CA SER A 227 -17.12 16.33 -36.86
C SER A 227 -17.55 17.10 -35.60
N ARG A 228 -17.07 16.68 -34.43
CA ARG A 228 -17.48 17.25 -33.13
C ARG A 228 -16.28 17.55 -32.26
N ALA A 229 -16.07 18.80 -31.89
CA ALA A 229 -15.12 19.20 -30.86
C ALA A 229 -15.90 19.83 -29.69
N LEU A 230 -15.91 19.15 -28.53
CA LEU A 230 -16.58 19.61 -27.32
C LEU A 230 -15.61 20.23 -26.31
N GLY A 231 -14.42 19.62 -26.18
CA GLY A 231 -13.32 20.23 -25.43
C GLY A 231 -12.59 21.31 -26.24
N GLN A 232 -11.71 22.06 -25.58
CA GLN A 232 -10.80 23.07 -26.17
C GLN A 232 -9.74 22.44 -27.10
N GLY A 233 -10.19 21.85 -28.21
CA GLY A 233 -9.43 20.87 -28.98
C GLY A 233 -9.69 20.94 -30.48
N ALA A 234 -9.31 19.88 -31.20
CA ALA A 234 -9.48 19.78 -32.64
C ALA A 234 -10.06 18.42 -33.06
N ALA A 235 -11.17 18.43 -33.78
CA ALA A 235 -11.75 17.27 -34.48
C ALA A 235 -11.59 17.47 -36.00
N LEU A 236 -10.83 16.61 -36.66
CA LEU A 236 -10.46 16.73 -38.08
C LEU A 236 -10.71 15.42 -38.82
N GLY A 237 -11.81 15.34 -39.55
CA GLY A 237 -12.23 14.16 -40.31
C GLY A 237 -13.73 13.90 -40.16
N GLN A 238 -14.31 13.15 -41.11
CA GLN A 238 -15.71 12.76 -41.02
C GLN A 238 -15.95 11.92 -39.76
N GLY A 239 -16.96 12.26 -38.98
CA GLY A 239 -17.29 11.58 -37.71
C GLY A 239 -16.23 11.70 -36.60
N SER A 240 -15.17 12.49 -36.79
CA SER A 240 -14.15 12.70 -35.76
C SER A 240 -14.74 13.38 -34.51
N PHE A 241 -14.32 12.93 -33.33
CA PHE A 241 -14.88 13.37 -32.06
C PHE A 241 -13.76 13.68 -31.04
N ALA A 242 -13.54 14.97 -30.78
CA ALA A 242 -12.67 15.46 -29.71
C ALA A 242 -13.55 15.81 -28.50
N GLU A 243 -13.71 14.85 -27.60
CA GLU A 243 -14.63 14.93 -26.46
C GLU A 243 -13.94 15.51 -25.22
N GLY A 244 -12.75 14.99 -24.89
CA GLY A 244 -12.00 15.40 -23.71
C GLY A 244 -11.49 16.85 -23.77
N GLY A 245 -11.28 17.47 -22.62
CA GLY A 245 -10.70 18.81 -22.53
C GLY A 245 -9.29 18.85 -23.14
N THR A 246 -9.02 19.80 -24.04
CA THR A 246 -7.73 19.90 -24.77
C THR A 246 -7.33 18.63 -25.54
N SER A 247 -8.31 17.89 -26.06
CA SER A 247 -8.09 16.69 -26.87
C SER A 247 -7.95 16.98 -28.37
N VAL A 248 -7.35 16.04 -29.12
CA VAL A 248 -7.16 16.15 -30.57
C VAL A 248 -7.53 14.83 -31.25
N ALA A 249 -8.55 14.84 -32.12
CA ALA A 249 -9.01 13.71 -32.91
C ALA A 249 -8.84 14.00 -34.40
N ILE A 250 -7.99 13.24 -35.10
CA ILE A 250 -7.68 13.44 -36.53
C ILE A 250 -7.80 12.12 -37.28
N GLY A 251 -8.84 12.00 -38.11
CA GLY A 251 -9.14 10.82 -38.91
C GLY A 251 -10.64 10.60 -39.08
N PHE A 252 -11.02 9.75 -40.03
CA PHE A 252 -12.38 9.21 -40.13
C PHE A 252 -12.73 8.48 -38.82
N ASP A 253 -13.83 8.85 -38.16
CA ASP A 253 -14.28 8.30 -36.88
C ASP A 253 -13.20 8.22 -35.78
N ALA A 254 -12.20 9.11 -35.77
CA ALA A 254 -11.21 9.19 -34.70
C ALA A 254 -11.86 9.76 -33.41
N HIS A 255 -11.62 9.15 -32.25
CA HIS A 255 -12.24 9.54 -30.98
C HIS A 255 -11.18 9.81 -29.91
N ALA A 256 -11.03 11.08 -29.52
CA ALA A 256 -10.18 11.50 -28.42
C ALA A 256 -11.05 11.77 -27.19
N ALA A 257 -11.31 10.71 -26.42
CA ALA A 257 -12.25 10.73 -25.30
C ALA A 257 -11.65 11.31 -24.01
N GLY A 258 -10.36 11.04 -23.76
CA GLY A 258 -9.68 11.51 -22.55
C GLY A 258 -9.25 12.97 -22.59
N ASP A 259 -9.19 13.62 -21.44
CA ASP A 259 -8.55 14.95 -21.31
C ASP A 259 -7.07 14.90 -21.74
N ARG A 260 -6.64 15.90 -22.52
CA ARG A 260 -5.29 16.01 -23.10
C ARG A 260 -4.90 14.80 -23.98
N SER A 261 -5.87 14.05 -24.49
CA SER A 261 -5.64 12.88 -25.34
C SER A 261 -5.47 13.23 -26.82
N VAL A 262 -4.77 12.37 -27.56
CA VAL A 262 -4.52 12.53 -29.00
C VAL A 262 -4.84 11.24 -29.75
N ALA A 263 -5.87 11.25 -30.59
CA ALA A 263 -6.24 10.18 -31.51
C ALA A 263 -5.92 10.59 -32.95
N LEU A 264 -4.96 9.93 -33.60
CA LEU A 264 -4.50 10.22 -34.96
C LEU A 264 -4.55 8.95 -35.83
N GLY A 265 -5.58 8.84 -36.65
CA GLY A 265 -5.82 7.70 -37.54
C GLY A 265 -7.30 7.34 -37.63
N GLN A 266 -7.69 6.68 -38.72
CA GLN A 266 -9.07 6.22 -38.89
C GLN A 266 -9.48 5.26 -37.76
N SER A 267 -10.59 5.55 -37.09
CA SER A 267 -11.10 4.83 -35.92
C SER A 267 -10.06 4.62 -34.81
N SER A 268 -9.09 5.55 -34.68
CA SER A 268 -8.20 5.59 -33.51
C SER A 268 -8.97 6.07 -32.28
N VAL A 269 -8.68 5.49 -31.12
CA VAL A 269 -9.35 5.81 -29.86
C VAL A 269 -8.29 6.14 -28.79
N ALA A 270 -8.30 7.38 -28.32
CA ALA A 270 -7.50 7.81 -27.19
C ALA A 270 -8.43 7.95 -25.96
N GLY A 271 -8.68 6.80 -25.32
CA GLY A 271 -9.69 6.64 -24.27
C GLY A 271 -9.26 7.20 -22.91
N GLY A 272 -7.98 7.06 -22.56
CA GLY A 272 -7.45 7.55 -21.29
C GLY A 272 -7.09 9.04 -21.31
N SER A 273 -7.17 9.71 -20.14
CA SER A 273 -6.53 11.02 -19.97
C SER A 273 -5.03 10.91 -20.25
N ASP A 274 -4.42 11.93 -20.86
CA ASP A 274 -3.01 11.92 -21.30
C ASP A 274 -2.64 10.80 -22.28
N SER A 275 -3.62 10.12 -22.91
CA SER A 275 -3.34 9.00 -23.81
C SER A 275 -3.09 9.44 -25.25
N VAL A 276 -2.29 8.65 -25.98
CA VAL A 276 -1.91 8.94 -27.38
C VAL A 276 -2.09 7.69 -28.23
N ALA A 277 -3.05 7.71 -29.15
CA ALA A 277 -3.31 6.65 -30.13
C ALA A 277 -2.95 7.14 -31.54
N VAL A 278 -1.97 6.51 -32.19
CA VAL A 278 -1.49 6.88 -33.53
C VAL A 278 -1.48 5.65 -34.45
N GLY A 279 -2.40 5.62 -35.40
CA GLY A 279 -2.60 4.52 -36.36
C GLY A 279 -4.07 4.20 -36.57
N SER A 280 -4.41 3.57 -37.71
CA SER A 280 -5.77 3.07 -37.93
C SER A 280 -6.12 2.02 -36.87
N ASN A 281 -7.26 2.20 -36.21
CA ASN A 281 -7.74 1.33 -35.13
C ASN A 281 -6.71 1.14 -33.97
N ALA A 282 -5.88 2.15 -33.70
CA ALA A 282 -5.03 2.20 -32.51
C ALA A 282 -5.87 2.59 -31.27
N GLY A 283 -5.69 1.89 -30.15
CA GLY A 283 -6.42 2.12 -28.89
C GLY A 283 -5.48 2.41 -27.72
N ALA A 284 -5.62 3.58 -27.10
CA ALA A 284 -4.87 3.99 -25.91
C ALA A 284 -5.87 4.24 -24.77
N ASP A 285 -6.36 3.15 -24.17
CA ASP A 285 -7.56 3.16 -23.32
C ASP A 285 -7.26 3.56 -21.87
N ALA A 286 -6.00 3.45 -21.43
CA ALA A 286 -5.59 3.74 -20.07
C ALA A 286 -4.92 5.11 -19.90
N THR A 287 -4.96 5.65 -18.69
CA THR A 287 -4.33 6.94 -18.35
C THR A 287 -2.83 6.95 -18.69
N GLY A 288 -2.37 7.97 -19.41
CA GLY A 288 -0.98 8.13 -19.84
C GLY A 288 -0.47 7.02 -20.75
N SER A 289 -1.36 6.23 -21.37
CA SER A 289 -0.98 5.14 -22.28
C SER A 289 -0.71 5.64 -23.70
N VAL A 290 0.17 4.94 -24.43
CA VAL A 290 0.59 5.33 -25.78
C VAL A 290 0.51 4.11 -26.70
N ALA A 291 -0.33 4.17 -27.73
CA ALA A 291 -0.45 3.13 -28.76
C ALA A 291 -0.02 3.69 -30.12
N ILE A 292 1.12 3.25 -30.65
CA ILE A 292 1.67 3.72 -31.93
C ILE A 292 1.79 2.54 -32.89
N GLY A 293 0.83 2.44 -33.80
CA GLY A 293 0.74 1.40 -34.83
C GLY A 293 -0.70 1.05 -35.17
N GLN A 294 -0.93 0.57 -36.38
CA GLN A 294 -2.23 0.03 -36.79
C GLN A 294 -2.61 -1.15 -35.87
N ASN A 295 -3.82 -1.17 -35.31
CA ASN A 295 -4.23 -2.14 -34.27
C ASN A 295 -3.34 -2.19 -32.99
N ALA A 296 -2.50 -1.19 -32.70
CA ALA A 296 -1.78 -1.15 -31.42
C ALA A 296 -2.76 -0.90 -30.26
N SER A 297 -2.61 -1.60 -29.14
CA SER A 297 -3.51 -1.49 -27.99
C SER A 297 -2.71 -1.34 -26.68
N ALA A 298 -2.92 -0.23 -25.98
CA ALA A 298 -2.28 0.08 -24.70
C ALA A 298 -3.35 0.21 -23.61
N THR A 299 -3.56 -0.88 -22.86
CA THR A 299 -4.58 -1.00 -21.80
C THR A 299 -3.99 -0.95 -20.39
N GLY A 300 -2.66 -1.00 -20.26
CA GLY A 300 -1.96 -0.70 -19.01
C GLY A 300 -1.76 0.80 -18.78
N ALA A 301 -1.97 1.28 -17.56
CA ALA A 301 -1.67 2.67 -17.19
C ALA A 301 -0.17 3.00 -17.38
N ASN A 302 0.13 4.16 -17.97
CA ASN A 302 1.51 4.55 -18.32
C ASN A 302 2.27 3.49 -19.15
N SER A 303 1.57 2.72 -19.99
CA SER A 303 2.16 1.72 -20.89
C SER A 303 2.30 2.23 -22.32
N VAL A 304 3.21 1.63 -23.09
CA VAL A 304 3.46 1.96 -24.50
C VAL A 304 3.35 0.70 -25.36
N ALA A 305 2.38 0.64 -26.27
CA ALA A 305 2.29 -0.36 -27.33
C ALA A 305 2.92 0.20 -28.62
N LEU A 306 4.09 -0.33 -28.99
CA LEU A 306 4.90 0.17 -30.11
C LEU A 306 4.96 -0.85 -31.26
N GLY A 307 4.36 -0.49 -32.38
CA GLY A 307 4.27 -1.29 -33.61
C GLY A 307 2.86 -1.84 -33.85
N ALA A 308 2.56 -2.18 -35.10
CA ALA A 308 1.22 -2.67 -35.48
C ALA A 308 0.85 -3.97 -34.73
N GLY A 309 -0.36 -4.05 -34.17
CA GLY A 309 -0.80 -5.18 -33.36
C GLY A 309 0.00 -5.44 -32.08
N ALA A 310 0.78 -4.45 -31.60
CA ALA A 310 1.42 -4.52 -30.29
C ALA A 310 0.37 -4.39 -29.18
N LEU A 311 0.54 -5.15 -28.09
CA LEU A 311 -0.33 -5.15 -26.91
C LEU A 311 0.50 -4.79 -25.68
N ALA A 312 0.12 -3.72 -24.99
CA ALA A 312 0.70 -3.29 -23.72
C ALA A 312 -0.38 -3.33 -22.62
N ASP A 313 -0.59 -4.52 -22.06
CA ASP A 313 -1.61 -4.84 -21.05
C ASP A 313 -1.13 -4.69 -19.61
N ARG A 314 0.12 -4.26 -19.41
CA ARG A 314 0.77 -4.08 -18.12
C ARG A 314 1.16 -2.62 -17.88
N ALA A 315 0.82 -2.11 -16.72
CA ALA A 315 1.21 -0.75 -16.33
C ALA A 315 2.75 -0.58 -16.27
N TRP A 316 3.24 0.61 -16.62
CA TRP A 316 4.67 0.96 -16.64
C TRP A 316 5.54 0.04 -17.51
N THR A 317 5.06 -0.33 -18.71
CA THR A 317 5.81 -1.16 -19.66
C THR A 317 5.85 -0.57 -21.07
N VAL A 318 6.90 -0.91 -21.82
CA VAL A 318 6.93 -0.75 -23.29
C VAL A 318 6.84 -2.13 -23.90
N SER A 319 5.77 -2.39 -24.65
CA SER A 319 5.59 -3.61 -25.44
C SER A 319 5.88 -3.31 -26.91
N VAL A 320 6.79 -4.07 -27.51
CA VAL A 320 7.13 -3.98 -28.93
C VAL A 320 6.39 -5.01 -29.80
N GLY A 321 5.42 -5.74 -29.24
CA GLY A 321 4.76 -6.85 -29.91
C GLY A 321 3.58 -7.41 -29.10
N SER A 322 3.26 -8.67 -29.30
CA SER A 322 2.26 -9.42 -28.53
C SER A 322 2.67 -10.89 -28.46
N ALA A 323 1.99 -11.71 -27.65
CA ALA A 323 2.38 -13.11 -27.45
C ALA A 323 2.33 -13.92 -28.75
N GLY A 324 3.47 -14.52 -29.14
CA GLY A 324 3.66 -15.21 -30.42
C GLY A 324 3.95 -14.28 -31.61
N PHE A 325 4.02 -12.97 -31.38
CA PHE A 325 4.34 -11.92 -32.36
C PHE A 325 5.39 -10.95 -31.78
N GLU A 326 6.40 -11.51 -31.13
CA GLU A 326 7.53 -10.77 -30.56
C GLU A 326 8.37 -10.11 -31.66
N ARG A 327 8.99 -8.95 -31.34
CA ARG A 327 9.89 -8.24 -32.26
C ARG A 327 11.31 -8.20 -31.72
N GLN A 328 12.29 -8.32 -32.61
CA GLN A 328 13.69 -8.06 -32.28
C GLN A 328 13.94 -6.56 -32.14
N ILE A 329 14.63 -6.16 -31.08
CA ILE A 329 15.14 -4.80 -30.90
C ILE A 329 16.59 -4.80 -31.36
N ILE A 330 16.87 -4.13 -32.47
CA ILE A 330 18.20 -4.08 -33.11
C ILE A 330 18.86 -2.72 -32.94
N HIS A 331 20.17 -2.64 -33.20
CA HIS A 331 20.99 -1.43 -33.00
C HIS A 331 21.09 -0.94 -31.55
N VAL A 332 20.95 -1.85 -30.58
CA VAL A 332 21.15 -1.58 -29.14
C VAL A 332 22.65 -1.48 -28.84
N ALA A 333 23.10 -0.30 -28.39
CA ALA A 333 24.47 -0.08 -27.90
C ALA A 333 24.75 -0.85 -26.60
N ASP A 334 25.96 -0.77 -26.04
CA ASP A 334 26.24 -1.38 -24.74
C ASP A 334 25.55 -0.61 -23.63
N GLY A 335 24.85 -1.32 -22.74
CA GLY A 335 24.37 -0.74 -21.49
C GLY A 335 25.52 -0.38 -20.56
N THR A 336 25.42 0.79 -19.93
CA THR A 336 26.44 1.40 -19.06
C THR A 336 25.96 1.64 -17.64
N ALA A 337 24.65 1.80 -17.44
CA ALA A 337 23.98 1.92 -16.15
C ALA A 337 23.15 0.65 -15.82
N PRO A 338 22.80 0.41 -14.54
CA PRO A 338 22.05 -0.78 -14.12
C PRO A 338 20.65 -0.94 -14.72
N THR A 339 20.10 0.11 -15.34
CA THR A 339 18.76 0.14 -15.96
C THR A 339 18.81 0.19 -17.49
N ASP A 340 19.99 0.10 -18.10
CA ASP A 340 20.14 0.07 -19.55
C ASP A 340 19.83 -1.32 -20.11
N ALA A 341 19.40 -1.39 -21.37
CA ALA A 341 19.25 -2.66 -22.07
C ALA A 341 20.62 -3.30 -22.36
N VAL A 342 20.78 -4.57 -21.99
CA VAL A 342 21.98 -5.37 -22.29
C VAL A 342 21.84 -5.97 -23.69
N ASN A 343 22.84 -5.77 -24.54
CA ASN A 343 22.84 -6.36 -25.89
C ASN A 343 23.49 -7.77 -25.92
N LEU A 344 23.38 -8.46 -27.06
CA LEU A 344 23.90 -9.82 -27.22
C LEU A 344 25.41 -9.92 -26.94
N ARG A 345 26.22 -8.95 -27.38
CA ARG A 345 27.68 -8.96 -27.20
C ARG A 345 28.09 -8.86 -25.73
N GLN A 346 27.36 -8.09 -24.92
CA GLN A 346 27.60 -8.04 -23.46
C GLN A 346 27.25 -9.37 -22.78
N LEU A 347 26.14 -10.01 -23.21
CA LEU A 347 25.75 -11.33 -22.73
C LEU A 347 26.79 -12.40 -23.11
N GLU A 348 27.25 -12.42 -24.36
CA GLU A 348 28.31 -13.32 -24.85
C GLU A 348 29.63 -13.12 -24.09
N ALA A 349 30.02 -11.89 -23.78
CA ALA A 349 31.22 -11.60 -22.98
C ALA A 349 31.10 -12.10 -21.53
N SER A 350 29.90 -11.98 -20.93
CA SER A 350 29.62 -12.53 -19.60
C SER A 350 29.66 -14.07 -19.61
N LEU A 351 29.05 -14.71 -20.63
CA LEU A 351 29.09 -16.16 -20.81
C LEU A 351 30.51 -16.68 -21.05
N ALA A 352 31.31 -15.99 -21.88
CA ALA A 352 32.71 -16.33 -22.09
C ALA A 352 33.52 -16.26 -20.79
N SER A 353 33.23 -15.29 -19.92
CA SER A 353 33.87 -15.15 -18.60
C SER A 353 33.48 -16.29 -17.65
N ALA A 354 32.19 -16.69 -17.64
CA ALA A 354 31.70 -17.80 -16.84
C ALA A 354 32.25 -19.17 -17.31
N ASN A 355 32.33 -19.38 -18.62
CA ASN A 355 32.95 -20.55 -19.22
C ASN A 355 34.44 -20.60 -18.87
N ALA A 356 35.19 -19.51 -19.06
CA ALA A 356 36.62 -19.45 -18.71
C ALA A 356 36.90 -19.75 -17.22
N TYR A 357 36.03 -19.30 -16.32
CA TYR A 357 36.11 -19.69 -14.90
C TYR A 357 35.88 -21.20 -14.70
N THR A 358 34.84 -21.75 -15.31
CA THR A 358 34.49 -23.18 -15.21
C THR A 358 35.59 -24.06 -15.80
N ASP A 359 36.07 -23.71 -17.00
CA ASP A 359 37.18 -24.36 -17.69
C ASP A 359 38.47 -24.30 -16.86
N ALA A 360 38.74 -23.19 -16.16
CA ALA A 360 39.89 -23.08 -15.25
C ALA A 360 39.74 -23.98 -14.01
N GLN A 361 38.54 -24.10 -13.42
CA GLN A 361 38.29 -25.04 -12.33
C GLN A 361 38.46 -26.49 -12.80
N VAL A 362 37.90 -26.85 -13.96
CA VAL A 362 38.01 -28.20 -14.54
C VAL A 362 39.45 -28.53 -14.95
N ALA A 363 40.18 -27.59 -15.56
CA ALA A 363 41.59 -27.77 -15.89
C ALA A 363 42.47 -27.92 -14.63
N GLY A 364 42.09 -27.27 -13.52
CA GLY A 364 42.69 -27.46 -12.20
C GLY A 364 42.53 -28.87 -11.63
N LEU A 365 41.58 -29.67 -12.14
CA LEU A 365 41.43 -31.09 -11.81
C LEU A 365 42.32 -32.00 -12.67
N GLY A 366 43.00 -31.49 -13.70
CA GLY A 366 43.89 -32.25 -14.57
C GLY A 366 43.21 -33.20 -15.57
N PRO A 367 43.97 -33.82 -16.51
CA PRO A 367 43.43 -34.56 -17.67
C PRO A 367 42.72 -35.90 -17.37
N GLY A 368 42.48 -36.23 -16.10
CA GLY A 368 41.77 -37.44 -15.67
C GLY A 368 40.91 -37.24 -14.42
N GLY A 369 40.67 -36.00 -14.01
CA GLY A 369 40.29 -35.68 -12.62
C GLY A 369 41.48 -35.81 -11.66
N LEU A 370 41.25 -35.50 -10.38
CA LEU A 370 42.25 -35.65 -9.33
C LEU A 370 42.86 -37.05 -9.39
N SER A 371 44.19 -37.13 -9.45
CA SER A 371 44.87 -38.42 -9.44
C SER A 371 44.56 -39.17 -8.14
N GLU A 372 44.66 -40.50 -8.15
CA GLU A 372 44.43 -41.28 -6.92
C GLU A 372 45.40 -40.89 -5.80
N ALA A 373 46.58 -40.35 -6.13
CA ALA A 373 47.51 -39.79 -5.15
C ALA A 373 47.00 -38.48 -4.52
N GLU A 374 46.34 -37.60 -5.29
CA GLU A 374 45.74 -36.36 -4.79
C GLU A 374 44.46 -36.63 -3.99
N VAL A 375 43.62 -37.57 -4.45
CA VAL A 375 42.45 -38.05 -3.69
C VAL A 375 42.88 -38.68 -2.36
N ARG A 376 43.93 -39.52 -2.38
CA ARG A 376 44.53 -40.06 -1.15
C ARG A 376 45.12 -38.98 -0.27
N ALA A 377 45.88 -38.01 -0.80
CA ALA A 377 46.43 -36.93 0.02
C ALA A 377 45.34 -36.08 0.73
N ILE A 378 44.19 -35.87 0.07
CA ILE A 378 43.02 -35.21 0.67
C ILE A 378 42.37 -36.10 1.74
N ALA A 379 42.19 -37.40 1.45
CA ALA A 379 41.62 -38.36 2.40
C ALA A 379 42.53 -38.57 3.63
N ASP A 380 43.81 -38.89 3.42
CA ASP A 380 44.84 -39.06 4.45
C ASP A 380 44.96 -37.81 5.34
N GLY A 381 44.82 -36.61 4.77
CA GLY A 381 44.79 -35.35 5.53
C GLY A 381 43.54 -35.20 6.41
N GLY A 382 42.36 -35.59 5.89
CA GLY A 382 41.11 -35.64 6.66
C GLY A 382 41.11 -36.71 7.74
N ASP A 383 41.65 -37.89 7.44
CA ASP A 383 41.80 -39.01 8.36
C ASP A 383 42.81 -38.68 9.48
N ALA A 384 43.93 -38.03 9.15
CA ALA A 384 44.90 -37.55 10.15
C ALA A 384 44.30 -36.48 11.08
N ALA A 385 43.50 -35.55 10.55
CA ALA A 385 42.78 -34.57 11.37
C ALA A 385 41.74 -35.23 12.26
N THR A 386 41.00 -36.21 11.74
CA THR A 386 40.00 -36.99 12.48
C THR A 386 40.65 -37.83 13.59
N LEU A 387 41.78 -38.48 13.31
CA LEU A 387 42.55 -39.26 14.28
C LEU A 387 43.14 -38.38 15.38
N SER A 388 43.65 -37.20 15.04
CA SER A 388 44.15 -36.22 16.02
C SER A 388 43.04 -35.73 16.97
N ALA A 389 41.87 -35.42 16.42
CA ALA A 389 40.70 -35.04 17.22
C ALA A 389 40.19 -36.21 18.10
N ALA A 390 40.17 -37.43 17.57
CA ALA A 390 39.78 -38.62 18.32
C ALA A 390 40.76 -38.96 19.46
N GLY A 391 42.07 -38.81 19.23
CA GLY A 391 43.08 -38.94 20.28
C GLY A 391 42.90 -37.90 21.38
N THR A 392 42.78 -36.62 21.01
CA THR A 392 42.54 -35.53 21.96
C THR A 392 41.28 -35.74 22.80
N TYR A 393 40.21 -36.29 22.20
CA TYR A 393 38.98 -36.65 22.92
C TYR A 393 39.18 -37.85 23.87
N ALA A 394 39.90 -38.88 23.43
CA ALA A 394 40.19 -40.07 24.24
C ALA A 394 41.07 -39.70 25.44
N ASP A 395 42.18 -38.98 25.23
CA ASP A 395 43.08 -38.51 26.28
C ASP A 395 42.31 -37.69 27.33
N ALA A 396 41.47 -36.75 26.90
CA ALA A 396 40.64 -35.93 27.80
C ALA A 396 39.55 -36.74 28.55
N ALA A 397 39.04 -37.82 27.96
CA ALA A 397 38.07 -38.71 28.59
C ALA A 397 38.74 -39.66 29.60
N ASP A 398 39.96 -40.12 29.29
CA ASP A 398 40.77 -40.95 30.17
C ASP A 398 41.27 -40.14 31.38
N ASP A 399 41.75 -38.91 31.17
CA ASP A 399 42.10 -37.96 32.25
C ASP A 399 40.90 -37.69 33.16
N ALA A 400 39.73 -37.36 32.61
CA ALA A 400 38.51 -37.13 33.41
C ALA A 400 38.03 -38.39 34.15
N THR A 401 38.29 -39.58 33.60
CA THR A 401 38.00 -40.86 34.26
C THR A 401 38.99 -41.15 35.38
N LEU A 402 40.26 -40.79 35.20
CA LEU A 402 41.30 -40.93 36.21
C LEU A 402 41.08 -39.97 37.38
N ASP A 403 40.79 -38.70 37.11
CA ASP A 403 40.43 -37.69 38.12
C ASP A 403 39.21 -38.17 38.94
N ALA A 404 38.14 -38.62 38.28
CA ALA A 404 36.95 -39.12 38.96
C ALA A 404 37.21 -40.40 39.79
N ALA A 405 38.11 -41.28 39.33
CA ALA A 405 38.52 -42.46 40.09
C ALA A 405 39.39 -42.09 41.30
N GLN A 406 40.23 -41.07 41.18
CA GLN A 406 41.07 -40.55 42.26
C GLN A 406 40.22 -39.81 43.31
N ASP A 407 39.32 -38.91 42.91
CA ASP A 407 38.35 -38.25 43.79
C ASP A 407 37.48 -39.28 44.54
N TYR A 408 37.05 -40.36 43.87
CA TYR A 408 36.31 -41.44 44.50
C TYR A 408 37.15 -42.20 45.54
N ALA A 409 38.42 -42.49 45.23
CA ALA A 409 39.34 -43.14 46.15
C ALA A 409 39.64 -42.26 47.37
N ASP A 410 40.04 -41.00 47.15
CA ASP A 410 40.35 -40.03 48.20
C ASP A 410 39.13 -39.76 49.10
N THR A 411 37.93 -39.66 48.51
CA THR A 411 36.66 -39.55 49.27
C THR A 411 36.37 -40.83 50.06
N GLY A 412 36.60 -42.01 49.48
CA GLY A 412 36.40 -43.31 50.13
C GLY A 412 37.34 -43.50 51.33
N ASP A 413 38.62 -43.13 51.16
CA ASP A 413 39.64 -43.17 52.21
C ASP A 413 39.34 -42.14 53.30
N ALA A 414 38.95 -40.92 52.96
CA ALA A 414 38.51 -39.91 53.92
C ALA A 414 37.27 -40.36 54.71
N THR A 415 36.26 -40.93 54.04
CA THR A 415 35.05 -41.46 54.71
C THR A 415 35.38 -42.63 55.62
N THR A 416 36.33 -43.49 55.22
CA THR A 416 36.81 -44.61 56.03
C THR A 416 37.59 -44.13 57.25
N LEU A 417 38.42 -43.10 57.09
CA LEU A 417 39.16 -42.46 58.17
C LEU A 417 38.24 -41.77 59.17
N ASP A 418 37.25 -41.00 58.70
CA ASP A 418 36.25 -40.35 59.54
C ASP A 418 35.37 -41.37 60.29
N ALA A 419 34.97 -42.46 59.64
CA ALA A 419 34.25 -43.55 60.30
C ALA A 419 35.11 -44.26 61.37
N ALA A 420 36.41 -44.47 61.10
CA ALA A 420 37.35 -45.05 62.05
C ALA A 420 37.62 -44.11 63.25
N ASN A 421 37.74 -42.80 63.00
CA ASN A 421 37.85 -41.77 64.03
C ASN A 421 36.57 -41.72 64.88
N ALA A 422 35.39 -41.62 64.26
CA ALA A 422 34.12 -41.58 64.97
C ALA A 422 33.84 -42.87 65.77
N TYR A 423 34.24 -44.04 65.27
CA TYR A 423 34.20 -45.28 66.04
C TYR A 423 35.16 -45.24 67.23
N THR A 424 36.39 -44.75 67.03
CA THR A 424 37.40 -44.60 68.08
C THR A 424 36.94 -43.62 69.16
N ASP A 425 36.38 -42.47 68.77
CA ASP A 425 35.81 -41.47 69.64
C ASP A 425 34.57 -41.99 70.39
N ALA A 426 33.72 -42.80 69.75
CA ALA A 426 32.59 -43.45 70.41
C ALA A 426 33.05 -44.49 71.45
N GLN A 427 34.12 -45.25 71.16
CA GLN A 427 34.73 -46.16 72.13
C GLN A 427 35.40 -45.39 73.28
N ILE A 428 36.12 -44.30 72.99
CA ILE A 428 36.72 -43.41 74.00
C ILE A 428 35.62 -42.73 74.83
N ALA A 429 34.49 -42.33 74.24
CA ALA A 429 33.35 -41.77 74.96
C ALA A 429 32.63 -42.80 75.84
N SER A 430 32.57 -44.07 75.41
CA SER A 430 32.10 -45.17 76.27
C SER A 430 33.03 -45.43 77.45
N ILE A 431 34.33 -45.15 77.29
CA ILE A 431 35.34 -45.14 78.35
C ILE A 431 35.29 -43.82 79.17
N ALA A 432 34.84 -42.70 78.61
CA ALA A 432 34.64 -41.44 79.34
C ALA A 432 33.39 -41.48 80.27
N GLY A 433 32.50 -42.46 80.07
CA GLY A 433 31.46 -42.84 81.05
C GLY A 433 31.97 -43.71 82.21
N PHE A 434 33.27 -44.00 82.28
CA PHE A 434 33.89 -44.78 83.34
C PHE A 434 34.24 -43.90 84.54
N ASP A 435 33.34 -43.84 85.52
CA ASP A 435 33.57 -43.18 86.80
C ASP A 435 34.68 -43.91 87.60
N PRO A 436 35.88 -43.29 87.81
CA PRO A 436 36.98 -43.93 88.53
C PRO A 436 36.65 -44.20 90.00
N SER A 437 35.70 -43.46 90.60
CA SER A 437 35.27 -43.69 91.98
C SER A 437 34.37 -44.92 92.13
N ALA A 438 33.58 -45.22 91.10
CA ALA A 438 32.76 -46.44 91.02
C ALA A 438 33.60 -47.71 90.80
N LEU A 439 34.79 -47.60 90.19
CA LEU A 439 35.73 -48.74 90.09
C LEU A 439 36.38 -49.05 91.43
N ASN A 440 36.88 -48.04 92.14
CA ASN A 440 37.55 -48.22 93.43
C ASN A 440 36.61 -48.86 94.47
N ALA A 441 35.39 -48.34 94.61
CA ALA A 441 34.37 -48.93 95.49
C ALA A 441 34.00 -50.39 95.14
N ARG A 442 34.22 -50.80 93.89
CA ARG A 442 33.97 -52.17 93.41
C ARG A 442 35.17 -53.10 93.59
N MET A 443 36.39 -52.57 93.74
CA MET A 443 37.56 -53.33 94.15
C MET A 443 37.60 -53.54 95.67
N ASP A 444 37.28 -52.51 96.47
CA ASP A 444 37.15 -52.64 97.94
C ASP A 444 36.14 -53.74 98.30
N ALA A 445 34.96 -53.73 97.67
CA ALA A 445 33.92 -54.75 97.85
C ALA A 445 34.28 -56.15 97.29
N PHE A 446 35.37 -56.27 96.53
CA PHE A 446 35.88 -57.53 96.02
C PHE A 446 36.91 -58.14 96.98
N GLU A 447 37.80 -57.33 97.58
CA GLU A 447 38.75 -57.80 98.60
C GLU A 447 38.03 -58.27 99.88
N ASP A 448 37.04 -57.53 100.37
CA ASP A 448 36.18 -57.94 101.52
C ASP A 448 35.55 -59.33 101.31
N ARG A 449 35.28 -59.71 100.06
CA ARG A 449 34.66 -60.98 99.69
C ARG A 449 35.63 -62.16 99.68
N PHE A 450 36.91 -61.94 99.35
CA PHE A 450 37.93 -62.98 99.51
C PHE A 450 38.23 -63.26 100.98
N ASP A 451 38.19 -62.21 101.79
CA ASP A 451 38.44 -62.27 103.24
C ASP A 451 37.38 -63.08 104.03
N ASP A 452 36.11 -63.11 103.58
CA ASP A 452 35.09 -64.04 104.13
C ASP A 452 35.30 -65.50 103.67
N ILE A 453 35.72 -65.70 102.41
CA ILE A 453 35.98 -67.04 101.85
C ILE A 453 37.11 -67.72 102.62
N ASP A 454 38.20 -67.01 102.91
CA ASP A 454 39.35 -67.56 103.64
C ASP A 454 38.98 -67.91 105.10
N ARG A 455 38.21 -67.02 105.77
CA ARG A 455 37.62 -67.27 107.10
C ARG A 455 36.63 -68.44 107.13
N ARG A 456 36.08 -68.87 105.99
CA ARG A 456 35.23 -70.07 105.87
C ARG A 456 36.07 -71.31 105.63
N MET A 457 37.09 -71.25 104.76
CA MET A 457 38.02 -72.36 104.53
C MET A 457 38.71 -72.82 105.82
N HIS A 458 39.28 -71.91 106.61
CA HIS A 458 39.91 -72.25 107.91
C HIS A 458 38.96 -72.80 108.98
N ARG A 459 37.63 -72.62 108.83
CA ARG A 459 36.63 -73.28 109.70
C ARG A 459 36.29 -74.69 109.23
N GLN A 460 36.35 -74.93 107.92
CA GLN A 460 36.12 -76.24 107.32
C GLN A 460 37.31 -77.18 107.57
N ASP A 461 38.54 -76.66 107.46
CA ASP A 461 39.78 -77.43 107.62
C ASP A 461 39.90 -78.06 109.03
N ARG A 462 39.79 -77.23 110.09
CA ARG A 462 39.75 -77.71 111.48
C ARG A 462 38.64 -78.73 111.77
N ARG A 463 37.55 -78.71 110.99
CA ARG A 463 36.45 -79.68 111.15
C ARG A 463 36.81 -81.04 110.53
N ILE A 464 37.56 -81.04 109.42
CA ILE A 464 38.11 -82.24 108.79
C ILE A 464 39.14 -82.90 109.71
N ASP A 465 40.05 -82.13 110.31
CA ASP A 465 41.05 -82.66 111.24
C ASP A 465 40.44 -83.33 112.48
N ARG A 466 39.39 -82.73 113.06
CA ARG A 466 38.61 -83.37 114.14
C ARG A 466 37.97 -84.69 113.70
N GLN A 467 37.46 -84.77 112.48
CA GLN A 467 36.88 -86.01 111.96
C GLN A 467 37.94 -87.09 111.73
N GLY A 468 39.13 -86.73 111.23
CA GLY A 468 40.25 -87.64 111.08
C GLY A 468 40.83 -88.13 112.42
N ALA A 469 40.95 -87.25 113.41
CA ALA A 469 41.30 -87.61 114.78
C ALA A 469 40.27 -88.58 115.39
N MET A 470 38.96 -88.33 115.21
CA MET A 470 37.91 -89.27 115.66
C MET A 470 37.95 -90.61 114.94
N GLY A 471 38.24 -90.63 113.63
CA GLY A 471 38.37 -91.86 112.84
C GLY A 471 39.54 -92.73 113.31
N SER A 472 40.71 -92.14 113.51
CA SER A 472 41.89 -92.85 114.06
C SER A 472 41.67 -93.33 115.49
N ALA A 473 41.00 -92.55 116.34
CA ALA A 473 40.58 -92.98 117.67
C ALA A 473 39.67 -94.22 117.60
N MET A 474 38.60 -94.16 116.78
CA MET A 474 37.68 -95.28 116.58
C MET A 474 38.36 -96.53 116.04
N LEU A 475 39.32 -96.42 115.11
CA LEU A 475 40.05 -97.56 114.57
C LEU A 475 40.88 -98.27 115.64
N ASN A 476 41.67 -97.52 116.43
CA ASN A 476 42.45 -98.09 117.54
C ASN A 476 41.56 -98.78 118.59
N MET A 477 40.39 -98.21 118.85
CA MET A 477 39.38 -98.77 119.75
C MET A 477 38.74 -100.04 119.15
N ALA A 478 38.32 -99.99 117.89
CA ALA A 478 37.67 -101.09 117.18
C ALA A 478 38.58 -102.31 117.02
N ILE A 479 39.87 -102.11 116.72
CA ILE A 479 40.88 -103.18 116.65
C ILE A 479 41.03 -103.86 118.03
N ASN A 480 41.02 -103.10 119.12
CA ASN A 480 41.08 -103.66 120.47
C ASN A 480 39.76 -104.32 120.93
N ALA A 481 38.61 -103.86 120.43
CA ALA A 481 37.31 -104.47 120.69
C ALA A 481 37.09 -105.76 119.88
N ALA A 482 37.65 -105.83 118.67
CA ALA A 482 37.65 -107.02 117.82
C ALA A 482 38.53 -108.15 118.40
N GLY A 483 38.23 -109.39 118.02
CA GLY A 483 39.01 -110.57 118.43
C GLY A 483 38.87 -111.01 119.90
N THR A 484 37.93 -110.44 120.67
CA THR A 484 37.73 -110.87 122.07
C THR A 484 37.22 -112.31 122.19
N GLN A 485 37.94 -113.13 122.95
CA GLN A 485 37.54 -114.50 123.33
C GLN A 485 36.68 -114.53 124.61
N SER A 486 36.40 -113.38 125.23
CA SER A 486 35.62 -113.28 126.48
C SER A 486 34.12 -113.56 126.24
N PRO A 487 33.49 -114.53 126.94
CA PRO A 487 32.04 -114.75 126.85
C PRO A 487 31.19 -113.55 127.29
N ARG A 488 31.77 -112.63 128.07
CA ARG A 488 31.11 -111.42 128.60
C ARG A 488 31.31 -110.19 127.70
N GLY A 489 32.06 -110.32 126.60
CA GLY A 489 32.50 -109.21 125.76
C GLY A 489 33.70 -108.45 126.35
N ARG A 490 34.09 -107.35 125.69
CA ARG A 490 35.20 -106.46 126.06
C ARG A 490 34.79 -105.01 125.81
N ILE A 491 35.13 -104.11 126.74
CA ILE A 491 35.15 -102.66 126.50
C ILE A 491 36.57 -102.27 126.06
N ALA A 492 36.68 -101.38 125.08
CA ALA A 492 37.93 -100.77 124.65
C ALA A 492 37.78 -99.24 124.59
N VAL A 493 38.93 -98.56 124.69
CA VAL A 493 39.07 -97.10 124.59
C VAL A 493 40.22 -96.81 123.64
N GLY A 494 40.07 -95.85 122.75
CA GLY A 494 41.11 -95.45 121.81
C GLY A 494 41.20 -93.93 121.68
N ALA A 495 42.41 -93.40 121.57
CA ALA A 495 42.68 -91.99 121.30
C ALA A 495 43.27 -91.83 119.89
N GLY A 496 43.10 -90.64 119.32
CA GLY A 496 43.57 -90.29 117.98
C GLY A 496 43.87 -88.80 117.87
N TRP A 497 44.77 -88.44 116.96
CA TRP A 497 45.26 -87.07 116.75
C TRP A 497 45.46 -86.83 115.26
N GLN A 498 45.06 -85.67 114.76
CA GLN A 498 45.28 -85.23 113.38
C GLN A 498 45.23 -83.70 113.30
N GLY A 499 46.11 -83.07 112.52
CA GLY A 499 46.08 -81.62 112.25
C GLY A 499 46.16 -80.71 113.48
N GLY A 500 46.71 -81.20 114.59
CA GLY A 500 46.72 -80.48 115.87
C GLY A 500 45.44 -80.63 116.72
N GLU A 501 44.40 -81.27 116.19
CA GLU A 501 43.19 -81.64 116.92
C GLU A 501 43.31 -83.06 117.50
N SER A 502 42.57 -83.35 118.57
CA SER A 502 42.62 -84.65 119.28
C SER A 502 41.22 -85.19 119.58
N ALA A 503 41.11 -86.51 119.65
CA ALA A 503 39.85 -87.21 119.84
C ALA A 503 39.98 -88.42 120.77
N LEU A 504 38.89 -88.71 121.48
CA LEU A 504 38.76 -89.90 122.33
C LEU A 504 37.55 -90.72 121.87
N SER A 505 37.68 -92.03 121.95
CA SER A 505 36.64 -92.99 121.58
C SER A 505 36.52 -94.13 122.60
N ILE A 506 35.31 -94.67 122.71
CA ILE A 506 34.97 -95.79 123.60
C ILE A 506 34.00 -96.74 122.89
N GLY A 507 34.09 -98.03 123.19
CA GLY A 507 33.17 -99.00 122.62
C GLY A 507 33.26 -100.39 123.24
N TYR A 508 32.38 -101.27 122.79
CA TYR A 508 32.16 -102.60 123.31
C TYR A 508 32.07 -103.61 122.16
N GLY A 509 32.74 -104.76 122.29
CA GLY A 509 32.71 -105.86 121.34
C GLY A 509 32.37 -107.20 122.00
N LYS A 510 31.63 -108.07 121.30
CA LYS A 510 31.26 -109.41 121.77
C LYS A 510 31.12 -110.41 120.61
N ARG A 511 31.66 -111.62 120.80
CA ARG A 511 31.46 -112.78 119.90
C ARG A 511 30.09 -113.44 120.18
N VAL A 512 29.36 -113.81 119.12
CA VAL A 512 28.04 -114.42 119.16
C VAL A 512 28.12 -115.75 118.40
N GLY A 513 28.06 -116.87 119.13
CA GLY A 513 28.28 -118.19 118.56
C GLY A 513 29.75 -118.44 118.16
N ARG A 514 29.96 -119.43 117.29
CA ARG A 514 31.32 -119.80 116.81
C ARG A 514 31.82 -118.94 115.66
N THR A 515 30.96 -118.28 114.90
CA THR A 515 31.33 -117.59 113.65
C THR A 515 31.02 -116.09 113.62
N ALA A 516 30.12 -115.54 114.45
CA ALA A 516 29.77 -114.12 114.38
C ALA A 516 30.36 -113.29 115.54
N SER A 517 30.54 -111.98 115.30
CA SER A 517 30.84 -110.99 116.33
C SER A 517 30.21 -109.64 116.00
N PHE A 518 29.95 -108.82 117.02
CA PHE A 518 29.49 -107.44 116.86
C PHE A 518 30.30 -106.48 117.73
N SER A 519 30.38 -105.22 117.31
CA SER A 519 30.96 -104.12 118.06
C SER A 519 30.14 -102.83 117.91
N LEU A 520 30.20 -101.97 118.92
CA LEU A 520 29.54 -100.66 118.97
C LEU A 520 30.50 -99.66 119.62
N GLY A 521 30.64 -98.45 119.08
CA GLY A 521 31.48 -97.41 119.66
C GLY A 521 31.08 -95.98 119.29
N GLY A 522 31.59 -95.02 120.07
CA GLY A 522 31.43 -93.59 119.86
C GLY A 522 32.75 -92.84 120.03
N ALA A 523 32.92 -91.72 119.32
CA ALA A 523 34.08 -90.84 119.41
C ALA A 523 33.69 -89.36 119.44
N PHE A 524 34.55 -88.55 120.04
CA PHE A 524 34.28 -87.16 120.35
C PHE A 524 35.55 -86.31 120.17
N SER A 525 35.42 -85.13 119.55
CA SER A 525 36.50 -84.16 119.39
C SER A 525 35.95 -82.74 119.33
N GLY A 526 36.24 -81.93 120.36
CA GLY A 526 35.71 -80.57 120.50
C GLY A 526 34.18 -80.53 120.44
N SER A 527 33.63 -79.85 119.43
CA SER A 527 32.19 -79.77 119.15
C SER A 527 31.63 -80.94 118.34
N GLU A 528 32.47 -81.76 117.71
CA GLU A 528 32.06 -82.87 116.85
C GLU A 528 31.91 -84.19 117.64
N LYS A 529 30.97 -85.02 117.21
CA LYS A 529 30.65 -86.32 117.82
C LYS A 529 30.28 -87.32 116.72
N SER A 530 30.71 -88.56 116.85
CA SER A 530 30.35 -89.66 115.93
C SER A 530 30.11 -90.97 116.66
N ALA A 531 29.35 -91.87 116.04
CA ALA A 531 29.07 -93.21 116.55
C ALA A 531 28.99 -94.22 115.39
N GLY A 532 29.33 -95.48 115.66
CA GLY A 532 29.33 -96.55 114.66
C GLY A 532 29.12 -97.94 115.29
N VAL A 533 28.51 -98.83 114.51
CA VAL A 533 28.26 -100.23 114.87
C VAL A 533 28.80 -101.13 113.75
N GLY A 534 29.38 -102.26 114.10
CA GLY A 534 29.97 -103.21 113.17
C GLY A 534 29.58 -104.65 113.48
N PHE A 535 29.51 -105.47 112.44
CA PHE A 535 29.27 -106.91 112.52
C PHE A 535 30.30 -107.62 111.64
N GLY A 536 30.84 -108.73 112.13
CA GLY A 536 31.81 -109.55 111.40
C GLY A 536 31.47 -111.03 111.53
N ILE A 537 31.69 -111.79 110.44
CA ILE A 537 31.48 -113.23 110.39
C ILE A 537 32.78 -113.90 109.92
N ASP A 538 33.32 -114.80 110.73
CA ASP A 538 34.37 -115.73 110.36
C ASP A 538 33.73 -116.81 109.46
N LEU A 539 34.23 -116.94 108.22
CA LEU A 539 33.76 -117.89 107.20
C LEU A 539 34.49 -119.24 107.28
#